data_AF-A0A7L2QM50-F1
#
_entry.id   AF-A0A7L2QM50-F1
#
_cell.length_a   1.000
_cell.length_b   1.000
_cell.length_c   1.000
_cell.angle_alpha   90.00
_cell.angle_beta   90.00
_cell.angle_gamma   90.00
#
_symmetry.space_group_name_H-M   'P 1'
#
loop_
_entity.id
_entity.type
_entity.pdbx_description
1 polymer ?
#
loop_
_entity_poly.entity_id
_entity_poly.type
_entity_poly.pdbx_seq_one_letter_code
_entity_poly.pdbx_strand_id
1 'polypeptide(L)'
;GMVDLQMLSGEQRYMTQLEVKLIKQSSPIILSGNITKQLGKKIAFSMSLNNLLKDAAFLSALLEKKVDDKLRQYSLEGETHLPGVLGVHAVALLQQHEGLWSHGLRIKYGLLAGEAKTPCHECRTQQKVQVEMGARGLYRLELAHEFHCVQAPSYSHQVHLKHEVSASWVSSQMEVNYGKHWDEINNKKKLLISQAFKNSSSSSVVSYFMEFTLQVLEKQVNYRTQLQHLHTSQVYLQSSTNFEVQYNDHVPFVAGLQWKDASRNGLKKWEGGFNIDTPWLYLYTAHKLHQPQHSAYLLTSELTAGKALSIKDL
;
A
#
# COMPACT_ATOMS: atom_id res chain seq x y z
N GLY A 1 35.18 21.11 -29.33
CA GLY A 1 33.76 21.12 -28.92
C GLY A 1 33.09 22.32 -29.58
N MET A 2 31.80 22.20 -29.90
CA MET A 2 31.01 23.24 -30.53
C MET A 2 29.78 23.52 -29.66
N VAL A 3 29.52 24.80 -29.36
CA VAL A 3 28.39 25.25 -28.53
C VAL A 3 27.62 26.29 -29.34
N ASP A 4 26.32 26.05 -29.54
CA ASP A 4 25.40 26.99 -30.18
C ASP A 4 24.31 27.38 -29.16
N LEU A 5 24.05 28.68 -29.00
CA LEU A 5 23.14 29.23 -27.99
C LEU A 5 22.26 30.32 -28.62
N GLN A 6 20.95 30.12 -28.57
CA GLN A 6 19.96 31.05 -29.10
C GLN A 6 18.91 31.39 -28.04
N MET A 7 18.64 32.69 -27.87
CA MET A 7 17.67 33.24 -26.93
C MET A 7 16.47 33.80 -27.68
N LEU A 8 15.27 33.27 -27.44
CA LEU A 8 14.02 33.79 -27.98
C LEU A 8 12.96 33.85 -26.87
N SER A 9 12.43 35.04 -26.59
CA SER A 9 11.30 35.28 -25.68
C SER A 9 11.43 34.64 -24.28
N GLY A 10 12.63 34.63 -23.69
CA GLY A 10 12.88 34.10 -22.34
C GLY A 10 13.10 32.58 -22.26
N GLU A 11 12.97 31.84 -23.36
CA GLU A 11 13.38 30.43 -23.44
C GLU A 11 14.79 30.28 -24.05
N GLN A 12 15.60 29.41 -23.43
CA GLN A 12 16.97 29.08 -23.86
C GLN A 12 16.99 27.83 -24.72
N ARG A 13 17.44 27.97 -25.98
CA ARG A 13 17.85 26.86 -26.84
C ARG A 13 19.38 26.78 -26.82
N TYR A 14 19.93 25.59 -26.56
CA TYR A 14 21.35 25.37 -26.74
C TYR A 14 21.65 23.95 -27.22
N MET A 15 22.74 23.82 -27.96
CA MET A 15 23.31 22.57 -28.43
C MET A 15 24.79 22.56 -28.07
N THR A 16 25.26 21.49 -27.43
CA THR A 16 26.68 21.31 -27.08
C THR A 16 27.12 19.94 -27.57
N GLN A 17 28.13 19.94 -28.44
CA GLN A 17 28.76 18.72 -28.96
C GLN A 17 30.22 18.64 -28.52
N LEU A 18 30.58 17.54 -27.85
CA LEU A 18 31.92 17.21 -27.42
C LEU A 18 32.39 15.95 -28.15
N GLU A 19 33.61 15.94 -28.65
CA GLU A 19 34.23 14.76 -29.25
C GLU A 19 35.67 14.68 -28.79
N VAL A 20 36.08 13.50 -28.30
CA VAL A 20 37.42 13.20 -27.82
C VAL A 20 37.89 11.94 -28.54
N LYS A 21 39.05 12.01 -29.19
CA LYS A 21 39.67 10.88 -29.90
C LYS A 21 40.92 10.44 -29.16
N LEU A 22 41.00 9.15 -28.84
CA LEU A 22 42.19 8.53 -28.29
C LEU A 22 42.82 7.63 -29.35
N ILE A 23 44.04 7.95 -29.77
CA ILE A 23 44.74 7.22 -30.83
C ILE A 23 45.70 6.21 -30.18
N LYS A 24 45.44 4.92 -30.39
CA LYS A 24 46.37 3.84 -30.04
C LYS A 24 46.64 3.03 -31.31
N GLN A 25 47.90 3.02 -31.75
CA GLN A 25 48.61 2.34 -32.87
C GLN A 25 47.89 1.64 -34.06
N SER A 26 46.59 1.36 -34.04
CA SER A 26 45.85 0.80 -35.17
C SER A 26 44.35 1.13 -35.23
N SER A 27 43.71 1.62 -34.15
CA SER A 27 42.28 1.99 -34.15
C SER A 27 41.96 3.10 -33.14
N PRO A 28 41.49 4.29 -33.58
CA PRO A 28 41.15 5.37 -32.67
C PRO A 28 39.83 5.07 -31.93
N ILE A 29 39.85 5.15 -30.60
CA ILE A 29 38.65 5.12 -29.76
C ILE A 29 38.06 6.53 -29.75
N ILE A 30 36.77 6.66 -30.07
CA ILE A 30 36.11 7.98 -30.20
C ILE A 30 34.99 8.07 -29.18
N LEU A 31 35.10 9.02 -28.25
CA LEU A 31 34.05 9.41 -27.33
C LEU A 31 33.33 10.65 -27.87
N SER A 32 32.03 10.56 -28.13
CA SER A 32 31.20 11.69 -28.55
C SER A 32 30.07 11.93 -27.54
N GLY A 33 29.80 13.17 -27.18
CA GLY A 33 28.66 13.57 -26.37
C GLY A 33 27.88 14.71 -27.02
N ASN A 34 26.55 14.64 -26.97
CA ASN A 34 25.67 15.70 -27.45
C ASN A 34 24.58 16.00 -26.42
N ILE A 35 24.43 17.28 -26.09
CA ILE A 35 23.36 17.80 -25.24
C ILE A 35 22.58 18.82 -26.04
N THR A 36 21.28 18.59 -26.19
CA THR A 36 20.37 19.53 -26.85
C THR A 36 19.24 19.91 -25.93
N LYS A 37 18.93 21.20 -25.86
CA LYS A 37 17.72 21.74 -25.25
C LYS A 37 16.93 22.47 -26.33
N GLN A 38 15.75 21.94 -26.67
CA GLN A 38 14.84 22.53 -27.65
C GLN A 38 13.84 23.49 -26.97
N LEU A 39 13.31 24.44 -27.74
CA LEU A 39 12.14 25.25 -27.35
C LEU A 39 10.96 24.31 -27.04
N GLY A 40 10.19 24.59 -25.98
CA GLY A 40 9.13 23.68 -25.53
C GLY A 40 9.58 22.59 -24.54
N LYS A 41 10.63 22.85 -23.73
CA LYS A 41 10.99 22.06 -22.53
C LYS A 41 11.39 20.60 -22.79
N LYS A 42 11.95 20.32 -23.97
CA LYS A 42 12.55 19.03 -24.35
C LYS A 42 14.06 19.10 -24.23
N ILE A 43 14.65 18.18 -23.47
CA ILE A 43 16.09 18.07 -23.25
C ILE A 43 16.52 16.67 -23.66
N ALA A 44 17.47 16.56 -24.60
CA ALA A 44 18.07 15.29 -24.98
C ALA A 44 19.57 15.30 -24.68
N PHE A 45 20.04 14.20 -24.12
CA PHE A 45 21.43 13.88 -23.84
C PHE A 45 21.79 12.60 -24.57
N SER A 46 22.97 12.55 -25.17
CA SER A 46 23.51 11.32 -25.75
C SER A 46 25.03 11.29 -25.61
N MET A 47 25.57 10.10 -25.38
CA MET A 47 26.99 9.81 -25.28
C MET A 47 27.25 8.48 -25.99
N SER A 48 28.24 8.44 -26.88
CA SER A 48 28.63 7.23 -27.60
C SER A 48 30.13 7.04 -27.55
N LEU A 49 30.55 5.78 -27.48
CA LEU A 49 31.94 5.36 -27.46
C LEU A 49 32.14 4.34 -28.57
N ASN A 50 32.76 4.80 -29.66
CA ASN A 50 32.97 4.03 -30.88
C ASN A 50 34.35 3.36 -30.87
N ASN A 51 34.45 2.25 -31.60
CA ASN A 51 35.69 1.46 -31.77
C ASN A 51 36.26 0.87 -30.46
N LEU A 52 35.41 0.60 -29.46
CA LEU A 52 35.77 -0.14 -28.25
C LEU A 52 35.78 -1.67 -28.50
N LEU A 53 34.81 -2.16 -29.29
CA LEU A 53 34.59 -3.54 -29.74
C LEU A 53 34.11 -3.52 -31.22
N LYS A 54 33.57 -4.62 -31.76
CA LYS A 54 32.97 -4.64 -33.12
C LYS A 54 31.78 -3.68 -33.28
N ASP A 55 31.06 -3.37 -32.20
CA ASP A 55 29.91 -2.46 -32.16
C ASP A 55 30.21 -1.27 -31.23
N ALA A 56 29.42 -0.19 -31.35
CA ALA A 56 29.51 1.00 -30.51
C ALA A 56 28.76 0.85 -29.18
N ALA A 57 29.33 1.38 -28.10
CA ALA A 57 28.62 1.54 -26.83
C ALA A 57 27.94 2.91 -26.78
N PHE A 58 26.68 2.98 -26.33
CA PHE A 58 25.99 4.27 -26.20
C PHE A 58 25.07 4.36 -25.00
N LEU A 59 24.79 5.61 -24.62
CA LEU A 59 23.84 6.03 -23.61
C LEU A 59 23.10 7.24 -24.15
N SER A 60 21.78 7.21 -24.17
CA SER A 60 20.93 8.35 -24.50
C SER A 60 19.86 8.54 -23.45
N ALA A 61 19.44 9.78 -23.25
CA ALA A 61 18.34 10.14 -22.38
C ALA A 61 17.57 11.31 -22.98
N LEU A 62 16.25 11.24 -22.94
CA LEU A 62 15.33 12.25 -23.43
C LEU A 62 14.33 12.58 -22.32
N LEU A 63 14.34 13.83 -21.87
CA LEU A 63 13.35 14.40 -20.97
C LEU A 63 12.41 15.30 -21.76
N GLU A 64 11.12 15.02 -21.68
CA GLU A 64 10.07 15.83 -22.30
C GLU A 64 9.04 16.25 -21.25
N LYS A 65 8.69 17.54 -21.25
CA LYS A 65 7.68 18.12 -20.37
C LYS A 65 6.57 18.72 -21.21
N LYS A 66 5.35 18.18 -21.07
CA LYS A 66 4.12 18.70 -21.67
C LYS A 66 3.25 19.30 -20.58
N VAL A 67 2.87 20.57 -20.73
CA VAL A 67 1.99 21.25 -19.80
C VAL A 67 0.88 21.88 -20.62
N ASP A 68 -0.34 21.46 -20.35
CA ASP A 68 -1.58 22.03 -20.83
C ASP A 68 -2.38 22.54 -19.61
N ASP A 69 -3.47 23.29 -19.83
CA ASP A 69 -4.25 23.92 -18.76
C ASP A 69 -4.77 22.92 -17.71
N LYS A 70 -5.01 21.67 -18.12
CA LYS A 70 -5.55 20.59 -17.27
C LYS A 70 -4.62 19.40 -17.05
N LEU A 71 -3.54 19.29 -17.83
CA LEU A 71 -2.64 18.13 -17.84
C LEU A 71 -1.19 18.56 -17.65
N ARG A 72 -0.53 17.99 -16.65
CA ARG A 72 0.93 18.07 -16.49
C ARG A 72 1.52 16.70 -16.74
N GLN A 73 2.37 16.59 -17.76
CA GLN A 73 3.02 15.36 -18.14
C GLN A 73 4.54 15.54 -18.21
N TYR A 74 5.26 14.60 -17.62
CA TYR A 74 6.71 14.47 -17.70
C TYR A 74 7.03 13.07 -18.20
N SER A 75 7.83 12.96 -19.25
CA SER A 75 8.34 11.69 -19.74
C SER A 75 9.86 11.71 -19.77
N LEU A 76 10.45 10.63 -19.27
CA LEU A 76 11.88 10.38 -19.31
C LEU A 76 12.10 9.07 -20.04
N GLU A 77 12.77 9.13 -21.18
CA GLU A 77 13.17 7.97 -21.95
C GLU A 77 14.69 7.85 -21.88
N GLY A 78 15.22 6.65 -21.72
CA GLY A 78 16.65 6.40 -21.66
C GLY A 78 16.97 5.09 -22.33
N GLU A 79 18.05 5.08 -23.10
CA GLU A 79 18.52 3.89 -23.80
C GLU A 79 20.01 3.73 -23.57
N THR A 80 20.45 2.50 -23.33
CA THR A 80 21.88 2.20 -23.29
C THR A 80 22.16 0.85 -23.91
N HIS A 81 23.28 0.79 -24.62
CA HIS A 81 23.79 -0.42 -25.22
C HIS A 81 25.28 -0.55 -24.92
N LEU A 82 25.64 -1.67 -24.31
CA LEU A 82 27.00 -2.11 -24.07
C LEU A 82 27.22 -3.40 -24.88
N PRO A 83 28.01 -3.35 -25.96
CA PRO A 83 28.22 -4.49 -26.85
C PRO A 83 28.65 -5.74 -26.08
N GLY A 84 27.95 -6.85 -26.32
CA GLY A 84 28.27 -8.14 -25.69
C GLY A 84 27.79 -8.29 -24.23
N VAL A 85 27.27 -7.23 -23.60
CA VAL A 85 26.98 -7.21 -22.16
C VAL A 85 25.51 -6.92 -21.86
N LEU A 86 25.00 -5.77 -22.30
CA LEU A 86 23.71 -5.24 -21.83
C LEU A 86 23.07 -4.33 -22.89
N GLY A 87 21.77 -4.52 -23.14
CA GLY A 87 20.92 -3.52 -23.78
C GLY A 87 19.78 -3.16 -22.84
N VAL A 88 19.50 -1.88 -22.65
CA VAL A 88 18.38 -1.39 -21.83
C VAL A 88 17.68 -0.24 -22.53
N HIS A 89 16.35 -0.26 -22.48
CA HIS A 89 15.50 0.83 -22.88
C HIS A 89 14.44 1.06 -21.80
N ALA A 90 14.49 2.20 -21.14
CA ALA A 90 13.61 2.56 -20.04
C ALA A 90 12.78 3.81 -20.40
N VAL A 91 11.47 3.74 -20.14
CA VAL A 91 10.54 4.85 -20.33
C VAL A 91 9.78 5.06 -19.03
N ALA A 92 9.91 6.22 -18.44
CA ALA A 92 9.14 6.68 -17.29
C ALA A 92 8.18 7.79 -17.71
N LEU A 93 6.97 7.74 -17.18
CA LEU A 93 5.89 8.69 -17.44
C LEU A 93 5.26 9.10 -16.10
N LEU A 94 5.15 10.39 -15.88
CA LEU A 94 4.43 10.98 -14.77
C LEU A 94 3.36 11.92 -15.33
N GLN A 95 2.10 11.68 -14.99
CA GLN A 95 0.97 12.48 -15.44
C GLN A 95 0.12 12.91 -14.25
N GLN A 96 -0.33 14.16 -14.26
CA GLN A 96 -1.25 14.73 -13.29
C GLN A 96 -2.42 15.37 -14.04
N HIS A 97 -3.64 14.97 -13.70
CA HIS A 97 -4.88 15.48 -14.29
C HIS A 97 -5.96 15.62 -13.21
N GLU A 98 -6.44 16.85 -12.95
CA GLU A 98 -7.59 17.13 -12.06
C GLU A 98 -7.61 16.35 -10.72
N GLY A 99 -6.45 16.17 -10.07
CA GLY A 99 -6.33 15.44 -8.79
C GLY A 99 -5.95 13.96 -8.90
N LEU A 100 -6.02 13.38 -10.11
CA LEU A 100 -5.48 12.06 -10.44
C LEU A 100 -3.99 12.18 -10.79
N TRP A 101 -3.17 11.41 -10.09
CA TRP A 101 -1.76 11.21 -10.38
C TRP A 101 -1.56 9.83 -10.96
N SER A 102 -0.80 9.72 -12.04
CA SER A 102 -0.39 8.44 -12.59
C SER A 102 1.09 8.43 -12.90
N HIS A 103 1.71 7.30 -12.57
CA HIS A 103 3.11 7.03 -12.81
C HIS A 103 3.21 5.69 -13.57
N GLY A 104 4.03 5.66 -14.61
CA GLY A 104 4.32 4.46 -15.37
C GLY A 104 5.81 4.35 -15.58
N LEU A 105 6.35 3.15 -15.46
CA LEU A 105 7.73 2.85 -15.82
C LEU A 105 7.75 1.53 -16.59
N ARG A 106 8.38 1.56 -17.76
CA ARG A 106 8.57 0.44 -18.65
C ARG A 106 10.06 0.26 -18.86
N ILE A 107 10.60 -0.89 -18.51
CA ILE A 107 12.00 -1.23 -18.71
C ILE A 107 12.04 -2.44 -19.62
N LYS A 108 12.71 -2.31 -20.76
CA LYS A 108 13.14 -3.42 -21.59
C LYS A 108 14.63 -3.64 -21.40
N TYR A 109 15.05 -4.88 -21.28
CA TYR A 109 16.46 -5.21 -21.17
C TYR A 109 16.83 -6.53 -21.84
N GLY A 110 18.11 -6.72 -22.12
CA GLY A 110 18.67 -7.96 -22.66
C GLY A 110 20.10 -8.13 -22.17
N LEU A 111 20.48 -9.34 -21.78
CA LEU A 111 21.79 -9.65 -21.23
C LEU A 111 22.58 -10.50 -22.23
N LEU A 112 23.90 -10.26 -22.32
CA LEU A 112 24.83 -11.00 -23.16
C LEU A 112 24.61 -10.80 -24.68
N ALA A 113 25.60 -11.28 -25.45
CA ALA A 113 25.85 -10.89 -26.84
C ALA A 113 24.69 -11.07 -27.85
N GLY A 114 23.68 -11.89 -27.53
CA GLY A 114 22.49 -12.08 -28.37
C GLY A 114 21.33 -11.14 -28.01
N GLU A 115 21.00 -11.01 -26.73
CA GLU A 115 19.82 -10.26 -26.28
C GLU A 115 20.08 -8.75 -26.15
N ALA A 116 21.34 -8.33 -26.03
CA ALA A 116 21.70 -6.92 -25.90
C ALA A 116 21.31 -6.08 -27.14
N LYS A 117 21.23 -6.69 -28.33
CA LYS A 117 20.82 -6.01 -29.58
C LYS A 117 19.31 -5.93 -29.75
N THR A 118 18.58 -6.89 -29.22
CA THR A 118 17.12 -6.95 -29.24
C THR A 118 16.63 -7.30 -27.83
N PRO A 119 16.43 -6.30 -26.96
CA PRO A 119 15.97 -6.52 -25.58
C PRO A 119 14.68 -7.34 -25.56
N CYS A 120 14.76 -8.59 -25.09
CA CYS A 120 13.64 -9.52 -25.05
C CYS A 120 12.88 -9.47 -23.73
N HIS A 121 13.48 -8.90 -22.68
CA HIS A 121 12.92 -8.92 -21.34
C HIS A 121 12.23 -7.61 -21.06
N GLU A 122 11.07 -7.70 -20.42
CA GLU A 122 10.24 -6.53 -20.18
C GLU A 122 9.65 -6.57 -18.77
N CYS A 123 9.75 -5.43 -18.10
CA CYS A 123 9.12 -5.13 -16.83
C CYS A 123 8.35 -3.83 -16.93
N ARG A 124 7.10 -3.84 -16.48
CA ARG A 124 6.22 -2.68 -16.45
C ARG A 124 5.68 -2.49 -15.05
N THR A 125 5.66 -1.25 -14.60
CA THR A 125 4.94 -0.81 -13.41
C THR A 125 4.03 0.34 -13.76
N GLN A 126 2.82 0.31 -13.25
CA GLN A 126 1.87 1.41 -13.33
C GLN A 126 1.33 1.71 -11.94
N GLN A 127 1.14 2.97 -11.64
CA GLN A 127 0.57 3.47 -10.40
C GLN A 127 -0.44 4.56 -10.73
N LYS A 128 -1.58 4.54 -10.07
CA LYS A 128 -2.60 5.59 -10.13
C LYS A 128 -3.00 5.94 -8.72
N VAL A 129 -3.04 7.22 -8.40
CA VAL A 129 -3.43 7.75 -7.10
C VAL A 129 -4.47 8.83 -7.34
N GLN A 130 -5.65 8.63 -6.79
CA GLN A 130 -6.75 9.57 -6.85
C GLN A 130 -7.10 10.02 -5.43
N VAL A 131 -7.15 11.33 -5.25
CA VAL A 131 -7.52 11.94 -3.97
C VAL A 131 -8.75 12.80 -4.19
N GLU A 132 -9.80 12.51 -3.42
CA GLU A 132 -11.05 13.25 -3.45
C GLU A 132 -11.33 13.85 -2.07
N MET A 133 -11.64 15.15 -2.05
CA MET A 133 -12.11 15.86 -0.86
C MET A 133 -13.56 16.29 -1.07
N GLY A 134 -14.47 15.66 -0.34
CA GLY A 134 -15.91 15.94 -0.41
C GLY A 134 -16.34 17.09 0.50
N ALA A 135 -17.49 17.71 0.18
CA ALA A 135 -18.04 18.91 0.84
C ALA A 135 -18.42 18.75 2.34
N ARG A 136 -18.22 17.58 2.96
CA ARG A 136 -18.52 17.28 4.38
C ARG A 136 -17.34 16.66 5.13
N GLY A 137 -16.11 16.96 4.73
CA GLY A 137 -14.91 16.38 5.33
C GLY A 137 -14.74 14.88 5.04
N LEU A 138 -15.47 14.37 4.03
CA LEU A 138 -15.23 13.03 3.49
C LEU A 138 -13.93 13.08 2.69
N TYR A 139 -12.95 12.31 3.10
CA TYR A 139 -11.69 12.12 2.39
C TYR A 139 -11.68 10.72 1.79
N ARG A 140 -11.45 10.62 0.48
CA ARG A 140 -11.30 9.35 -0.23
C ARG A 140 -9.97 9.32 -0.96
N LEU A 141 -9.22 8.24 -0.74
CA LEU A 141 -7.96 7.93 -1.40
C LEU A 141 -8.11 6.58 -2.11
N GLU A 142 -7.82 6.56 -3.40
CA GLU A 142 -7.72 5.33 -4.18
C GLU A 142 -6.32 5.21 -4.77
N LEU A 143 -5.67 4.09 -4.50
CA LEU A 143 -4.36 3.76 -5.04
C LEU A 143 -4.45 2.43 -5.77
N ALA A 144 -4.12 2.45 -7.05
CA ALA A 144 -3.94 1.27 -7.86
C ALA A 144 -2.48 1.15 -8.24
N HIS A 145 -1.91 -0.04 -8.09
CA HIS A 145 -0.54 -0.36 -8.49
C HIS A 145 -0.54 -1.68 -9.23
N GLU A 146 0.09 -1.71 -10.40
CA GLU A 146 0.26 -2.89 -11.22
C GLU A 146 1.73 -3.07 -11.53
N PHE A 147 2.16 -4.31 -11.50
CA PHE A 147 3.51 -4.72 -11.85
C PHE A 147 3.46 -6.01 -12.66
N HIS A 148 4.24 -6.06 -13.72
CA HIS A 148 4.34 -7.22 -14.59
C HIS A 148 5.75 -7.34 -15.14
N CYS A 149 6.41 -8.46 -14.86
CA CYS A 149 7.68 -8.85 -15.47
C CYS A 149 7.55 -10.21 -16.16
N VAL A 150 8.03 -10.27 -17.40
CA VAL A 150 7.85 -11.45 -18.26
C VAL A 150 8.87 -12.56 -17.96
N GLN A 151 9.91 -12.33 -17.16
CA GLN A 151 11.06 -13.24 -17.08
C GLN A 151 11.46 -13.74 -15.69
N ALA A 152 12.07 -14.93 -15.68
CA ALA A 152 12.33 -15.82 -14.55
C ALA A 152 12.96 -15.13 -13.30
N PRO A 153 12.22 -15.03 -12.18
CA PRO A 153 10.84 -15.49 -12.01
C PRO A 153 9.84 -14.51 -12.64
N SER A 154 9.02 -15.00 -13.59
CA SER A 154 7.86 -14.28 -14.09
C SER A 154 6.98 -13.96 -12.88
N TYR A 155 6.86 -12.68 -12.56
CA TYR A 155 6.15 -12.23 -11.38
C TYR A 155 5.31 -11.02 -11.76
N SER A 156 4.05 -11.07 -11.34
CA SER A 156 3.10 -10.01 -11.59
C SER A 156 2.19 -9.86 -10.38
N HIS A 157 1.88 -8.60 -10.06
CA HIS A 157 0.95 -8.28 -8.98
C HIS A 157 0.16 -7.03 -9.30
N GLN A 158 -1.05 -6.97 -8.75
CA GLN A 158 -1.92 -5.82 -8.76
C GLN A 158 -2.37 -5.57 -7.32
N VAL A 159 -2.20 -4.34 -6.86
CA VAL A 159 -2.61 -3.87 -5.54
C VAL A 159 -3.63 -2.76 -5.75
N HIS A 160 -4.79 -2.89 -5.13
CA HIS A 160 -5.83 -1.87 -5.11
C HIS A 160 -6.16 -1.53 -3.66
N LEU A 161 -5.93 -0.27 -3.27
CA LEU A 161 -6.20 0.26 -1.94
C LEU A 161 -7.28 1.34 -2.05
N LYS A 162 -8.35 1.17 -1.29
CA LYS A 162 -9.40 2.17 -1.11
C LYS A 162 -9.44 2.58 0.36
N HIS A 163 -9.32 3.87 0.62
CA HIS A 163 -9.34 4.43 1.96
C HIS A 163 -10.34 5.58 2.03
N GLU A 164 -11.26 5.53 2.98
CA GLU A 164 -12.31 6.52 3.20
C GLU A 164 -12.31 6.95 4.66
N VAL A 165 -12.33 8.27 4.89
CA VAL A 165 -12.36 8.87 6.22
C VAL A 165 -13.49 9.89 6.29
N SER A 166 -14.23 9.85 7.40
CA SER A 166 -15.26 10.81 7.77
C SER A 166 -15.20 11.09 9.28
N ALA A 167 -16.04 12.00 9.78
CA ALA A 167 -16.07 12.33 11.20
C ALA A 167 -16.42 11.16 12.13
N SER A 168 -17.19 10.17 11.65
CA SER A 168 -17.70 9.05 12.45
C SER A 168 -17.29 7.67 11.92
N TRP A 169 -16.60 7.60 10.78
CA TRP A 169 -16.27 6.35 10.11
C TRP A 169 -14.93 6.42 9.38
N VAL A 170 -14.14 5.36 9.51
CA VAL A 170 -12.91 5.12 8.73
C VAL A 170 -12.99 3.73 8.13
N SER A 171 -12.70 3.61 6.84
CA SER A 171 -12.65 2.34 6.11
C SER A 171 -11.38 2.26 5.28
N SER A 172 -10.69 1.14 5.37
CA SER A 172 -9.55 0.82 4.52
C SER A 172 -9.75 -0.56 3.95
N GLN A 173 -9.64 -0.71 2.64
CA GLN A 173 -9.73 -1.99 1.96
C GLN A 173 -8.57 -2.12 0.99
N MET A 174 -7.82 -3.20 1.10
CA MET A 174 -6.70 -3.54 0.23
C MET A 174 -6.96 -4.90 -0.42
N GLU A 175 -6.96 -4.91 -1.74
CA GLU A 175 -6.98 -6.12 -2.56
C GLU A 175 -5.60 -6.31 -3.20
N VAL A 176 -5.01 -7.48 -3.00
CA VAL A 176 -3.74 -7.86 -3.62
C VAL A 176 -3.96 -9.11 -4.45
N ASN A 177 -3.77 -8.95 -5.75
CA ASN A 177 -3.77 -10.02 -6.73
C ASN A 177 -2.32 -10.30 -7.11
N TYR A 178 -1.85 -11.54 -7.05
CA TYR A 178 -0.45 -11.87 -7.32
C TYR A 178 -0.32 -13.24 -7.99
N GLY A 179 0.81 -13.50 -8.64
CA GLY A 179 1.05 -14.78 -9.33
C GLY A 179 2.08 -14.65 -10.45
N LYS A 180 2.21 -15.69 -11.28
CA LYS A 180 3.01 -15.57 -12.51
C LYS A 180 2.27 -14.66 -13.51
N HIS A 181 0.96 -14.87 -13.63
CA HIS A 181 0.02 -14.06 -14.42
C HIS A 181 -1.21 -13.76 -13.57
N TRP A 182 -1.31 -12.53 -13.02
CA TRP A 182 -2.47 -12.14 -12.21
C TRP A 182 -3.76 -12.00 -13.04
N ASP A 183 -3.62 -11.85 -14.35
CA ASP A 183 -4.67 -11.74 -15.36
C ASP A 183 -5.25 -13.11 -15.76
N GLU A 184 -4.54 -14.21 -15.48
CA GLU A 184 -5.03 -15.57 -15.70
C GLU A 184 -5.72 -16.12 -14.45
N ILE A 185 -7.01 -16.48 -14.57
CA ILE A 185 -7.85 -16.98 -13.46
C ILE A 185 -7.21 -18.18 -12.74
N ASN A 186 -6.54 -19.08 -13.47
CA ASN A 186 -5.94 -20.30 -12.91
C ASN A 186 -4.63 -20.06 -12.14
N ASN A 187 -4.03 -18.87 -12.26
CA ASN A 187 -2.73 -18.51 -11.66
C ASN A 187 -2.86 -17.32 -10.68
N LYS A 188 -4.03 -16.69 -10.66
CA LYS A 188 -4.34 -15.54 -9.82
C LYS A 188 -4.53 -15.96 -8.37
N LYS A 189 -3.62 -15.50 -7.54
CA LYS A 189 -3.75 -15.55 -6.09
C LYS A 189 -4.35 -14.25 -5.57
N LYS A 190 -5.23 -14.31 -4.57
CA LYS A 190 -5.97 -13.14 -4.06
C LYS A 190 -5.98 -13.09 -2.54
N LEU A 191 -5.55 -11.94 -2.05
CA LEU A 191 -5.52 -11.54 -0.65
C LEU A 191 -6.40 -10.30 -0.49
N LEU A 192 -7.35 -10.35 0.45
CA LEU A 192 -8.19 -9.23 0.82
C LEU A 192 -7.93 -8.87 2.27
N ILE A 193 -7.65 -7.60 2.52
CA ILE A 193 -7.49 -7.04 3.86
C ILE A 193 -8.46 -5.88 3.98
N SER A 194 -9.33 -5.89 4.99
CA SER A 194 -10.19 -4.75 5.28
C SER A 194 -10.11 -4.36 6.74
N GLN A 195 -10.29 -3.07 6.99
CA GLN A 195 -10.37 -2.48 8.31
C GLN A 195 -11.49 -1.45 8.30
N ALA A 196 -12.35 -1.51 9.31
CA ALA A 196 -13.44 -0.58 9.51
C ALA A 196 -13.43 -0.09 10.96
N PHE A 197 -13.59 1.21 11.16
CA PHE A 197 -13.78 1.85 12.46
C PHE A 197 -15.02 2.73 12.39
N LYS A 198 -15.92 2.57 13.36
CA LYS A 198 -17.14 3.37 13.47
C LYS A 198 -17.25 3.96 14.88
N ASN A 199 -17.46 5.26 14.94
CA ASN A 199 -17.79 6.00 16.14
C ASN A 199 -19.26 6.42 16.06
N SER A 200 -20.09 5.83 16.92
CA SER A 200 -21.53 6.15 17.04
C SER A 200 -21.85 6.82 18.38
N SER A 201 -20.88 7.55 18.94
CA SER A 201 -21.04 8.23 20.22
C SER A 201 -21.98 9.43 20.12
N SER A 202 -22.66 9.71 21.22
CA SER A 202 -23.57 10.83 21.45
C SER A 202 -23.37 11.38 22.86
N SER A 203 -24.16 12.39 23.27
CA SER A 203 -24.01 13.05 24.57
C SER A 203 -24.13 12.13 25.79
N SER A 204 -24.84 11.00 25.68
CA SER A 204 -25.12 10.09 26.80
C SER A 204 -24.65 8.65 26.56
N VAL A 205 -24.06 8.39 25.39
CA VAL A 205 -23.63 7.06 24.96
C VAL A 205 -22.30 7.19 24.23
N VAL A 206 -21.29 6.42 24.63
CA VAL A 206 -20.04 6.24 23.90
C VAL A 206 -20.11 4.87 23.23
N SER A 207 -19.93 4.83 21.90
CA SER A 207 -20.05 3.59 21.13
C SER A 207 -18.97 3.54 20.05
N TYR A 208 -18.05 2.59 20.18
CA TYR A 208 -17.01 2.31 19.20
C TYR A 208 -17.17 0.90 18.65
N PHE A 209 -16.96 0.75 17.35
CA PHE A 209 -16.91 -0.53 16.68
C PHE A 209 -15.67 -0.57 15.78
N MET A 210 -14.88 -1.62 15.91
CA MET A 210 -13.74 -1.89 15.06
C MET A 210 -13.88 -3.28 14.47
N GLU A 211 -13.58 -3.39 13.19
CA GLU A 211 -13.54 -4.66 12.48
C GLU A 211 -12.28 -4.72 11.63
N PHE A 212 -11.65 -5.88 11.62
CA PHE A 212 -10.56 -6.20 10.72
C PHE A 212 -10.86 -7.56 10.10
N THR A 213 -10.73 -7.66 8.78
CA THR A 213 -10.87 -8.92 8.06
C THR A 213 -9.66 -9.20 7.19
N LEU A 214 -9.29 -10.47 7.12
CA LEU A 214 -8.21 -10.99 6.30
C LEU A 214 -8.72 -12.25 5.61
N GLN A 215 -8.76 -12.22 4.28
CA GLN A 215 -9.15 -13.37 3.47
C GLN A 215 -8.01 -13.74 2.53
N VAL A 216 -7.59 -15.00 2.60
CA VAL A 216 -6.60 -15.60 1.72
C VAL A 216 -7.27 -16.74 0.96
N LEU A 217 -7.66 -16.48 -0.29
CA LEU A 217 -8.51 -17.39 -1.06
C LEU A 217 -7.82 -18.73 -1.34
N GLU A 218 -6.52 -18.75 -1.71
CA GLU A 218 -5.85 -20.05 -1.96
C GLU A 218 -5.76 -20.94 -0.73
N LYS A 219 -5.66 -20.34 0.46
CA LYS A 219 -5.53 -21.08 1.71
C LYS A 219 -6.87 -21.35 2.38
N GLN A 220 -7.97 -20.89 1.78
CA GLN A 220 -9.30 -20.93 2.38
C GLN A 220 -9.28 -20.35 3.81
N VAL A 221 -8.51 -19.28 4.02
CA VAL A 221 -8.43 -18.60 5.31
C VAL A 221 -9.34 -17.39 5.27
N ASN A 222 -10.32 -17.36 6.17
CA ASN A 222 -11.18 -16.23 6.44
C ASN A 222 -11.07 -15.89 7.93
N TYR A 223 -10.38 -14.80 8.22
CA TYR A 223 -10.15 -14.31 9.57
C TYR A 223 -10.88 -12.98 9.75
N ARG A 224 -11.62 -12.85 10.85
CA ARG A 224 -12.33 -11.63 11.21
C ARG A 224 -12.17 -11.37 12.70
N THR A 225 -11.80 -10.16 13.05
CA THR A 225 -11.75 -9.70 14.44
C THR A 225 -12.65 -8.51 14.61
N GLN A 226 -13.43 -8.52 15.68
CA GLN A 226 -14.34 -7.45 16.02
C GLN A 226 -14.09 -6.99 17.45
N LEU A 227 -14.05 -5.68 17.64
CA LEU A 227 -14.02 -5.04 18.94
C LEU A 227 -15.22 -4.09 19.01
N GLN A 228 -16.08 -4.31 19.98
CA GLN A 228 -17.21 -3.43 20.26
C GLN A 228 -17.06 -2.88 21.68
N HIS A 229 -17.16 -1.57 21.82
CA HIS A 229 -17.22 -0.90 23.09
C HIS A 229 -18.49 -0.05 23.18
N LEU A 230 -19.21 -0.18 24.29
CA LEU A 230 -20.38 0.60 24.60
C LEU A 230 -20.27 1.10 26.04
N HIS A 231 -20.53 2.39 26.25
CA HIS A 231 -20.68 2.98 27.57
C HIS A 231 -21.88 3.92 27.60
N THR A 232 -22.73 3.80 28.61
CA THR A 232 -23.97 4.59 28.73
C THR A 232 -24.07 5.22 30.11
N SER A 233 -24.53 6.48 30.17
CA SER A 233 -24.64 7.26 31.42
C SER A 233 -26.08 7.70 31.76
N GLN A 234 -27.11 7.20 31.07
CA GLN A 234 -28.48 7.73 31.18
C GLN A 234 -29.19 7.45 32.51
N VAL A 235 -28.99 6.28 33.13
CA VAL A 235 -29.73 5.87 34.36
C VAL A 235 -28.78 5.30 35.43
N TYR A 236 -27.73 4.65 34.99
CA TYR A 236 -26.61 4.10 35.74
C TYR A 236 -25.39 4.12 34.80
N LEU A 237 -24.18 4.10 35.35
CA LEU A 237 -22.97 4.01 34.53
C LEU A 237 -22.81 2.56 34.11
N GLN A 238 -22.91 2.26 32.82
CA GLN A 238 -22.67 0.92 32.29
C GLN A 238 -21.59 1.00 31.22
N SER A 239 -20.67 0.05 31.24
CA SER A 239 -19.66 -0.16 30.21
C SER A 239 -19.62 -1.62 29.82
N SER A 240 -19.50 -1.90 28.53
CA SER A 240 -19.28 -3.24 28.00
C SER A 240 -18.30 -3.18 26.84
N THR A 241 -17.26 -3.99 26.91
CA THR A 241 -16.29 -4.19 25.84
C THR A 241 -16.30 -5.65 25.46
N ASN A 242 -16.60 -5.95 24.20
CA ASN A 242 -16.59 -7.30 23.66
C ASN A 242 -15.56 -7.37 22.53
N PHE A 243 -14.76 -8.43 22.54
CA PHE A 243 -13.80 -8.75 21.51
C PHE A 243 -14.05 -10.17 21.03
N GLU A 244 -14.14 -10.34 19.71
CA GLU A 244 -14.43 -11.61 19.08
C GLU A 244 -13.45 -11.85 17.94
N VAL A 245 -12.95 -13.07 17.85
CA VAL A 245 -12.12 -13.56 16.76
C VAL A 245 -12.85 -14.71 16.09
N GLN A 246 -13.03 -14.61 14.79
CA GLN A 246 -13.59 -15.63 13.93
C GLN A 246 -12.50 -16.12 12.97
N TYR A 247 -12.40 -17.43 12.80
CA TYR A 247 -11.49 -18.09 11.88
C TYR A 247 -12.23 -19.23 11.19
N ASN A 248 -12.38 -19.16 9.87
CA ASN A 248 -13.03 -20.19 9.04
C ASN A 248 -14.36 -20.67 9.64
N ASP A 249 -15.27 -19.74 9.93
CA ASP A 249 -16.60 -19.98 10.53
C ASP A 249 -16.61 -20.50 11.98
N HIS A 250 -15.44 -20.62 12.62
CA HIS A 250 -15.32 -20.94 14.03
C HIS A 250 -15.02 -19.67 14.83
N VAL A 251 -15.42 -19.63 16.10
CA VAL A 251 -15.14 -18.52 17.02
C VAL A 251 -14.11 -18.97 18.07
N PRO A 252 -12.80 -19.01 17.74
CA PRO A 252 -11.77 -19.52 18.64
C PRO A 252 -11.46 -18.60 19.82
N PHE A 253 -11.94 -17.36 19.83
CA PHE A 253 -11.68 -16.45 20.94
C PHE A 253 -12.81 -15.45 21.10
N VAL A 254 -13.39 -15.42 22.30
CA VAL A 254 -14.30 -14.38 22.75
C VAL A 254 -13.81 -13.86 24.08
N ALA A 255 -13.74 -12.53 24.22
CA ALA A 255 -13.53 -11.90 25.51
C ALA A 255 -14.54 -10.79 25.72
N GLY A 256 -15.14 -10.74 26.91
CA GLY A 256 -16.05 -9.68 27.29
C GLY A 256 -15.67 -9.11 28.65
N LEU A 257 -15.79 -7.80 28.77
CA LEU A 257 -15.65 -7.06 30.01
C LEU A 257 -16.92 -6.23 30.19
N GLN A 258 -17.57 -6.39 31.32
CA GLN A 258 -18.78 -5.67 31.67
C GLN A 258 -18.59 -4.98 33.01
N TRP A 259 -19.05 -3.75 33.10
CA TRP A 259 -19.05 -2.97 34.32
C TRP A 259 -20.36 -2.19 34.42
N LYS A 260 -20.94 -2.17 35.61
CA LYS A 260 -22.18 -1.46 35.90
C LYS A 260 -22.09 -0.85 37.29
N ASP A 261 -22.28 0.46 37.39
CA ASP A 261 -22.36 1.18 38.64
C ASP A 261 -23.74 1.84 38.77
N ALA A 262 -24.50 1.33 39.74
CA ALA A 262 -25.82 1.78 40.12
C ALA A 262 -25.81 2.43 41.52
N SER A 263 -24.64 2.92 41.98
CA SER A 263 -24.48 3.63 43.25
C SER A 263 -25.35 4.88 43.29
N ARG A 264 -26.06 5.09 44.41
CA ARG A 264 -26.96 6.23 44.62
C ARG A 264 -26.95 6.63 46.09
N ASN A 265 -27.19 7.91 46.36
CA ASN A 265 -27.36 8.44 47.72
C ASN A 265 -26.19 8.08 48.68
N GLY A 266 -24.96 8.04 48.17
CA GLY A 266 -23.77 7.69 48.96
C GLY A 266 -23.60 6.20 49.28
N LEU A 267 -24.51 5.34 48.81
CA LEU A 267 -24.42 3.87 48.93
C LEU A 267 -23.79 3.26 47.67
N LYS A 268 -22.80 2.39 47.86
CA LYS A 268 -22.09 1.71 46.77
C LYS A 268 -22.89 0.53 46.23
N LYS A 269 -23.11 0.49 44.92
CA LYS A 269 -23.70 -0.66 44.22
C LYS A 269 -23.09 -0.81 42.84
N TRP A 270 -22.17 -1.76 42.67
CA TRP A 270 -21.55 -2.02 41.38
C TRP A 270 -21.46 -3.51 41.09
N GLU A 271 -21.42 -3.84 39.79
CA GLU A 271 -21.32 -5.18 39.24
C GLU A 271 -20.26 -5.16 38.13
N GLY A 272 -19.30 -6.06 38.21
CA GLY A 272 -18.25 -6.26 37.21
C GLY A 272 -18.26 -7.71 36.74
N GLY A 273 -18.08 -7.94 35.45
CA GLY A 273 -18.03 -9.26 34.86
C GLY A 273 -16.91 -9.32 33.82
N PHE A 274 -16.21 -10.44 33.77
CA PHE A 274 -15.22 -10.72 32.75
C PHE A 274 -15.35 -12.15 32.29
N ASN A 275 -15.37 -12.37 30.98
CA ASN A 275 -15.41 -13.68 30.38
C ASN A 275 -14.34 -13.82 29.30
N ILE A 276 -13.70 -14.97 29.25
CA ILE A 276 -12.88 -15.45 28.14
C ILE A 276 -13.41 -16.82 27.75
N ASP A 277 -13.65 -17.00 26.46
CA ASP A 277 -13.98 -18.29 25.86
C ASP A 277 -12.97 -18.59 24.74
N THR A 278 -12.29 -19.72 24.87
CA THR A 278 -11.30 -20.23 23.91
C THR A 278 -11.41 -21.75 23.84
N PRO A 279 -10.93 -22.40 22.75
CA PRO A 279 -10.91 -23.86 22.63
C PRO A 279 -10.27 -24.62 23.79
N TRP A 280 -9.38 -23.98 24.56
CA TRP A 280 -8.64 -24.64 25.63
C TRP A 280 -9.03 -24.17 27.03
N LEU A 281 -9.66 -23.00 27.14
CA LEU A 281 -9.95 -22.35 28.41
C LEU A 281 -11.23 -21.53 28.31
N TYR A 282 -12.18 -21.89 29.16
CA TYR A 282 -13.30 -21.04 29.53
C TYR A 282 -13.04 -20.44 30.90
N LEU A 283 -13.17 -19.13 31.02
CA LEU A 283 -13.03 -18.40 32.28
C LEU A 283 -14.15 -17.36 32.37
N TYR A 284 -14.90 -17.38 33.46
CA TYR A 284 -15.90 -16.39 33.79
C TYR A 284 -15.69 -15.95 35.23
N THR A 285 -15.59 -14.64 35.45
CA THR A 285 -15.53 -14.04 36.79
C THR A 285 -16.56 -12.93 36.89
N ALA A 286 -17.30 -12.91 37.99
CA ALA A 286 -18.24 -11.85 38.28
C ALA A 286 -18.08 -11.38 39.73
N HIS A 287 -18.09 -10.06 39.92
CA HIS A 287 -18.00 -9.42 41.22
C HIS A 287 -19.18 -8.46 41.39
N LYS A 288 -19.87 -8.55 42.52
CA LYS A 288 -20.98 -7.66 42.85
C LYS A 288 -20.76 -7.09 44.24
N LEU A 289 -20.67 -5.77 44.34
CA LEU A 289 -20.69 -5.07 45.62
C LEU A 289 -22.05 -4.43 45.83
N HIS A 290 -22.66 -4.72 46.97
CA HIS A 290 -23.88 -4.08 47.41
C HIS A 290 -23.72 -3.55 48.83
N GLN A 291 -23.96 -2.25 49.01
CA GLN A 291 -24.01 -1.59 50.31
C GLN A 291 -25.48 -1.27 50.64
N PRO A 292 -26.22 -2.18 51.31
CA PRO A 292 -27.62 -1.93 51.64
C PRO A 292 -27.80 -0.79 52.66
N GLN A 293 -26.81 -0.54 53.53
CA GLN A 293 -26.79 0.54 54.51
C GLN A 293 -25.34 1.04 54.75
N HIS A 294 -25.17 2.24 55.30
CA HIS A 294 -23.86 2.89 55.45
C HIS A 294 -22.77 2.04 56.13
N SER A 295 -23.15 1.18 57.07
CA SER A 295 -22.23 0.35 57.86
C SER A 295 -22.11 -1.11 57.40
N ALA A 296 -22.80 -1.52 56.34
CA ALA A 296 -22.79 -2.92 55.89
C ALA A 296 -22.45 -3.04 54.41
N TYR A 297 -21.52 -3.95 54.11
CA TYR A 297 -21.09 -4.27 52.74
C TYR A 297 -21.29 -5.75 52.48
N LEU A 298 -21.85 -6.05 51.30
CA LEU A 298 -21.98 -7.40 50.77
C LEU A 298 -21.19 -7.47 49.47
N LEU A 299 -20.10 -8.25 49.47
CA LEU A 299 -19.32 -8.56 48.28
C LEU A 299 -19.60 -10.01 47.88
N THR A 300 -20.11 -10.21 46.67
CA THR A 300 -20.25 -11.53 46.04
C THR A 300 -19.22 -11.65 44.94
N SER A 301 -18.44 -12.73 44.95
CA SER A 301 -17.50 -13.06 43.89
C SER A 301 -17.78 -14.46 43.38
N GLU A 302 -17.90 -14.60 42.07
CA GLU A 302 -18.16 -15.84 41.36
C GLU A 302 -17.02 -16.07 40.37
N LEU A 303 -16.46 -17.27 40.38
CA LEU A 303 -15.40 -17.69 39.46
C LEU A 303 -15.78 -19.06 38.90
N THR A 304 -15.96 -19.12 37.59
CA THR A 304 -16.14 -20.36 36.85
C THR A 304 -14.97 -20.52 35.89
N ALA A 305 -14.27 -21.65 35.98
CA ALA A 305 -13.19 -22.00 35.07
C ALA A 305 -13.43 -23.41 34.52
N GLY A 306 -13.32 -23.56 33.21
CA GLY A 306 -13.49 -24.82 32.50
C GLY A 306 -12.34 -25.04 31.52
N LYS A 307 -11.91 -26.29 31.36
CA LYS A 307 -10.87 -26.67 30.40
C LYS A 307 -11.39 -27.81 29.52
N ALA A 308 -11.35 -27.64 28.21
CA ALA A 308 -11.50 -28.76 27.28
C ALA A 308 -10.10 -29.34 27.01
N LEU A 309 -9.72 -30.38 27.74
CA LEU A 309 -8.55 -31.20 27.40
C LEU A 309 -8.95 -32.20 26.31
N SER A 310 -8.52 -31.98 25.08
CA SER A 310 -8.34 -33.07 24.12
C SER A 310 -6.85 -33.28 23.93
N ILE A 311 -6.25 -34.11 24.79
CA ILE A 311 -4.97 -34.74 24.46
C ILE A 311 -5.31 -35.86 23.47
N LYS A 312 -5.06 -35.63 22.19
CA LYS A 312 -4.83 -36.73 21.25
C LYS A 312 -3.35 -36.67 20.87
N ASP A 313 -2.70 -37.80 21.14
CA ASP A 313 -1.31 -38.18 20.85
C ASP A 313 -0.23 -37.64 21.80
N LEU A 314 0.04 -38.48 22.82
CA LEU A 314 1.34 -38.65 23.47
C LEU A 314 2.08 -39.79 22.78
#